data_AF-A0A399ZGH3-F1
#
_entry.id   AF-A0A399ZGH3-F1
#
_cell.length_a   1.000
_cell.length_b   1.000
_cell.length_c   1.000
_cell.angle_alpha   90.00
_cell.angle_beta   90.00
_cell.angle_gamma   90.00
#
_symmetry.space_group_name_H-M   'P 1'
#
loop_
_entity.id
_entity.type
_entity.pdbx_description
1 polymer ?
#
loop_
_entity_poly.entity_id
_entity_poly.type
_entity_poly.pdbx_seq_one_letter_code
_entity_poly.pdbx_strand_id
1 'polypeptide(L)'
;MKGNNKLGVALAIIGILTGLLVLFLMSDIYQVNIDGKMAGERPDEAITVQIVFALLSWLGVAAGALWVMVLYGFLNGAKWAWFWGTVAATVQILAGFFPMIPPSSIGLPAPTIWVFLIAFALWFGMLLIGGVDKKIIAVAFVSGLAYVLTFIDGVGAISRHQTEAKGFVSSIYAMSQMVNWWGAAVWASFIFGLVKGKSWTLPVGVFAAAMSMFGGFPVGVTDVIVKGRFSMFLVAPVMSTALLVYLLRPSTRKMIEAWNASN
;
A
#
# COMPACT_ATOMS: atom_id res chain seq x y z
N MET A 1 -25.08 -2.97 5.43
CA MET A 1 -24.98 -4.07 4.43
C MET A 1 -24.33 -5.33 5.01
N LYS A 2 -24.34 -5.49 6.35
CA LYS A 2 -23.59 -6.54 7.05
C LYS A 2 -24.06 -7.93 6.62
N GLY A 3 -23.13 -8.79 6.23
CA GLY A 3 -23.42 -10.18 5.85
C GLY A 3 -24.12 -10.36 4.50
N ASN A 4 -24.07 -9.37 3.60
CA ASN A 4 -24.65 -9.52 2.26
C ASN A 4 -23.77 -10.42 1.36
N ASN A 5 -24.01 -11.72 1.42
CA ASN A 5 -23.24 -12.71 0.66
C ASN A 5 -23.43 -12.60 -0.86
N LYS A 6 -24.63 -12.23 -1.35
CA LYS A 6 -24.88 -12.07 -2.79
C LYS A 6 -24.01 -10.97 -3.39
N LEU A 7 -23.94 -9.82 -2.72
CA LEU A 7 -23.03 -8.75 -3.13
C LEU A 7 -21.57 -9.20 -2.97
N GLY A 8 -21.23 -9.91 -1.89
CA GLY A 8 -19.90 -10.46 -1.68
C GLY A 8 -19.42 -11.35 -2.82
N VAL A 9 -20.28 -12.22 -3.34
CA VAL A 9 -20.03 -13.06 -4.53
C VAL A 9 -19.74 -12.19 -5.75
N ALA A 10 -20.57 -11.19 -6.04
CA ALA A 10 -20.38 -10.31 -7.20
C ALA A 10 -19.05 -9.55 -7.13
N LEU A 11 -18.74 -8.97 -5.97
CA LEU A 11 -17.48 -8.25 -5.76
C LEU A 11 -16.27 -9.20 -5.83
N ALA A 12 -16.38 -10.44 -5.36
CA ALA A 12 -15.31 -11.42 -5.46
C ALA A 12 -15.01 -11.80 -6.91
N ILE A 13 -16.03 -11.97 -7.76
CA ILE A 13 -15.85 -12.20 -9.20
C ILE A 13 -15.10 -11.03 -9.85
N ILE A 14 -15.51 -9.78 -9.55
CA ILE A 14 -14.81 -8.58 -10.04
C ILE A 14 -13.35 -8.57 -9.56
N GLY A 15 -13.09 -8.95 -8.30
CA GLY A 15 -11.74 -9.05 -7.75
C GLY A 15 -10.84 -10.07 -8.44
N ILE A 16 -11.39 -11.23 -8.83
CA ILE A 16 -10.68 -12.25 -9.64
C ILE A 16 -10.30 -11.65 -11.00
N LEU A 17 -11.27 -11.04 -11.69
CA LEU A 17 -11.04 -10.40 -13.00
C LEU A 17 -10.03 -9.25 -12.89
N THR A 18 -10.03 -8.52 -11.77
CA THR A 18 -9.05 -7.47 -11.50
C THR A 18 -7.63 -8.04 -11.37
N GLY A 19 -7.47 -9.23 -10.79
CA GLY A 19 -6.16 -9.91 -10.74
C GLY A 19 -5.64 -10.30 -12.12
N LEU A 20 -6.52 -10.76 -13.02
CA LEU A 20 -6.17 -11.02 -14.42
C LEU A 20 -5.83 -9.72 -15.17
N LEU A 21 -6.59 -8.65 -14.92
CA LEU A 21 -6.33 -7.33 -15.48
C LEU A 21 -4.96 -6.80 -15.05
N VAL A 22 -4.55 -7.01 -13.79
CA VAL A 22 -3.19 -6.68 -13.33
C VAL A 22 -2.15 -7.38 -14.20
N LEU A 23 -2.25 -8.69 -14.38
CA LEU A 23 -1.26 -9.43 -15.18
C LEU A 23 -1.14 -8.85 -16.59
N PHE A 24 -2.28 -8.67 -17.27
CA PHE A 24 -2.30 -8.18 -18.64
C PHE A 24 -1.71 -6.76 -18.76
N LEU A 25 -2.18 -5.82 -17.94
CA LEU A 25 -1.70 -4.44 -18.00
C LEU A 25 -0.25 -4.30 -17.55
N MET A 26 0.17 -5.03 -16.52
CA MET A 26 1.56 -5.00 -16.07
C MET A 26 2.49 -5.56 -17.15
N SER A 27 2.12 -6.67 -17.80
CA SER A 27 2.90 -7.21 -18.92
C SER A 27 2.99 -6.25 -20.11
N ASP A 28 1.89 -5.58 -20.45
CA ASP A 28 1.84 -4.59 -21.54
C ASP A 28 2.80 -3.42 -21.31
N ILE A 29 2.84 -2.88 -20.09
CA ILE A 29 3.65 -1.70 -19.79
C ILE A 29 5.09 -2.03 -19.36
N TYR A 30 5.41 -3.28 -19.02
CA TYR A 30 6.67 -3.63 -18.35
C TYR A 30 7.92 -3.25 -19.18
N GLN A 31 8.07 -3.84 -20.37
CA GLN A 31 9.28 -3.63 -21.18
C GLN A 31 9.32 -2.20 -21.73
N VAL A 32 8.18 -1.67 -22.18
CA VAL A 32 8.08 -0.31 -22.73
C VAL A 32 8.53 0.74 -21.71
N ASN A 33 8.20 0.55 -20.43
CA ASN A 33 8.67 1.45 -19.37
C ASN A 33 10.17 1.34 -19.15
N ILE A 34 10.73 0.13 -19.13
CA ILE A 34 12.18 -0.08 -18.99
C ILE A 34 12.91 0.63 -20.13
N ASP A 35 12.50 0.40 -21.37
CA ASP A 35 13.12 0.98 -22.55
C ASP A 35 12.98 2.51 -22.55
N GLY A 36 11.80 3.03 -22.21
CA GLY A 36 11.57 4.47 -22.10
C GLY A 36 12.42 5.16 -21.03
N LYS A 37 12.65 4.50 -19.88
CA LYS A 37 13.54 5.03 -18.84
C LYS A 37 15.02 4.99 -19.24
N MET A 38 15.44 3.93 -19.94
CA MET A 38 16.79 3.85 -20.49
C MET A 38 17.04 4.93 -21.55
N ALA A 39 16.08 5.15 -22.44
CA ALA A 39 16.16 6.20 -23.48
C ALA A 39 16.15 7.62 -22.88
N GLY A 40 15.43 7.83 -21.77
CA GLY A 40 15.41 9.09 -21.04
C GLY A 40 16.60 9.32 -20.08
N GLU A 41 17.68 8.55 -20.20
CA GLU A 41 18.87 8.63 -19.35
C GLU A 41 18.60 8.45 -17.84
N ARG A 42 17.55 7.68 -17.49
CA ARG A 42 17.20 7.33 -16.10
C ARG A 42 17.31 5.82 -15.84
N PRO A 43 18.51 5.21 -15.98
CA PRO A 43 18.70 3.77 -15.79
C PRO A 43 18.38 3.31 -14.36
N ASP A 44 18.46 4.22 -13.40
CA ASP A 44 18.07 4.00 -12.01
C ASP A 44 16.58 3.67 -11.85
N GLU A 45 15.73 4.38 -12.58
CA GLU A 45 14.29 4.12 -12.61
C GLU A 45 13.98 2.85 -13.42
N ALA A 46 14.78 2.52 -14.43
CA ALA A 46 14.62 1.28 -15.20
C ALA A 46 14.82 0.03 -14.31
N ILE A 47 15.86 0.01 -13.46
CA ILE A 47 16.07 -1.07 -12.49
C ILE A 47 14.94 -1.09 -11.45
N THR A 48 14.51 0.08 -10.99
CA THR A 48 13.38 0.19 -10.06
C THR A 48 12.11 -0.41 -10.67
N VAL A 49 11.82 -0.15 -11.95
CA VAL A 49 10.71 -0.76 -12.69
C VAL A 49 10.88 -2.27 -12.76
N GLN A 50 12.05 -2.78 -13.16
CA GLN A 50 12.29 -4.22 -13.28
C GLN A 50 11.95 -4.98 -11.99
N ILE A 51 12.37 -4.45 -10.84
CA ILE A 51 12.15 -5.08 -9.55
C ILE A 51 10.70 -4.88 -9.08
N VAL A 52 10.24 -3.62 -9.06
CA VAL A 52 9.00 -3.26 -8.38
C VAL A 52 7.78 -3.62 -9.22
N PHE A 53 7.82 -3.51 -10.55
CA PHE A 53 6.68 -3.92 -11.39
C PHE A 53 6.50 -5.43 -11.34
N ALA A 54 7.58 -6.22 -11.40
CA ALA A 54 7.50 -7.66 -11.27
C ALA A 54 6.88 -8.06 -9.93
N LEU A 55 7.38 -7.49 -8.82
CA LEU A 55 6.84 -7.73 -7.48
C LEU A 55 5.35 -7.40 -7.39
N LEU A 56 4.94 -6.21 -7.86
CA LEU A 56 3.55 -5.77 -7.79
C LEU A 56 2.62 -6.59 -8.69
N SER A 57 3.12 -7.05 -9.84
CA SER A 57 2.39 -8.00 -10.69
C SER A 57 2.17 -9.32 -9.94
N TRP A 58 3.20 -9.90 -9.32
CA TRP A 58 3.05 -11.13 -8.53
C TRP A 58 2.05 -10.97 -7.39
N LEU A 59 2.15 -9.87 -6.64
CA LEU A 59 1.25 -9.59 -5.53
C LEU A 59 -0.20 -9.35 -6.00
N GLY A 60 -0.41 -8.58 -7.07
CA GLY A 60 -1.75 -8.28 -7.59
C GLY A 60 -2.43 -9.50 -8.21
N VAL A 61 -1.68 -10.39 -8.87
CA VAL A 61 -2.20 -11.66 -9.39
C VAL A 61 -2.49 -12.64 -8.24
N ALA A 62 -1.60 -12.73 -7.25
CA ALA A 62 -1.85 -13.54 -6.05
C ALA A 62 -3.09 -13.06 -5.29
N ALA A 63 -3.34 -11.75 -5.26
CA ALA A 63 -4.59 -11.20 -4.70
C ALA A 63 -5.82 -11.62 -5.53
N GLY A 64 -5.70 -11.77 -6.85
CA GLY A 64 -6.73 -12.40 -7.69
C GLY A 64 -7.04 -13.84 -7.27
N ALA A 65 -6.00 -14.64 -6.97
CA ALA A 65 -6.18 -15.99 -6.43
C ALA A 65 -6.83 -15.96 -5.03
N LEU A 66 -6.45 -15.00 -4.18
CA LEU A 66 -7.08 -14.80 -2.88
C LEU A 66 -8.59 -14.46 -3.03
N TRP A 67 -8.97 -13.73 -4.07
CA TRP A 67 -10.38 -13.48 -4.38
C TRP A 67 -11.17 -14.74 -4.74
N VAL A 68 -10.53 -15.78 -5.30
CA VAL A 68 -11.16 -17.10 -5.51
C VAL A 68 -11.52 -17.73 -4.16
N MET A 69 -10.62 -17.67 -3.18
CA MET A 69 -10.90 -18.12 -1.81
C MET A 69 -12.02 -17.29 -1.17
N VAL A 70 -12.05 -15.98 -1.41
CA VAL A 70 -13.12 -15.09 -0.93
C VAL A 70 -14.47 -15.44 -1.56
N LEU A 71 -14.50 -15.73 -2.87
CA LEU A 71 -15.69 -16.18 -3.58
C LEU A 71 -16.22 -17.49 -2.97
N TYR A 72 -15.33 -18.47 -2.77
CA TYR A 72 -15.67 -19.71 -2.07
C TYR A 72 -16.28 -19.42 -0.69
N GLY A 73 -15.66 -18.50 0.08
CA GLY A 73 -16.17 -18.09 1.37
C GLY A 73 -17.60 -17.54 1.32
N PHE A 74 -17.89 -16.62 0.41
CA PHE A 74 -19.24 -16.04 0.29
C PHE A 74 -20.28 -17.04 -0.22
N LEU A 75 -19.92 -17.92 -1.16
CA LEU A 75 -20.81 -19.00 -1.63
C LEU A 75 -21.21 -19.96 -0.50
N ASN A 76 -20.32 -20.16 0.48
CA ASN A 76 -20.55 -21.01 1.65
C ASN A 76 -20.98 -20.23 2.90
N GLY A 77 -21.35 -18.95 2.76
CA GLY A 77 -21.81 -18.13 3.89
C GLY A 77 -20.76 -17.88 4.99
N ALA A 78 -19.47 -18.00 4.65
CA ALA A 78 -18.38 -17.88 5.60
C ALA A 78 -18.14 -16.42 6.04
N LYS A 79 -18.22 -16.17 7.34
CA LYS A 79 -18.04 -14.83 7.94
C LYS A 79 -16.64 -14.24 7.77
N TRP A 80 -15.64 -15.04 7.41
CA TRP A 80 -14.28 -14.57 7.19
C TRP A 80 -14.06 -13.98 5.79
N ALA A 81 -14.96 -14.24 4.83
CA ALA A 81 -14.76 -13.90 3.41
C ALA A 81 -14.51 -12.40 3.19
N TRP A 82 -15.31 -11.54 3.82
CA TRP A 82 -15.18 -10.09 3.68
C TRP A 82 -13.80 -9.57 4.13
N PHE A 83 -13.20 -10.19 5.14
CA PHE A 83 -11.91 -9.76 5.67
C PHE A 83 -10.81 -10.06 4.65
N TRP A 84 -10.78 -11.29 4.13
CA TRP A 84 -9.80 -11.65 3.10
C TRP A 84 -10.04 -10.91 1.77
N GLY A 85 -11.28 -10.54 1.46
CA GLY A 85 -11.59 -9.63 0.36
C GLY A 85 -11.00 -8.23 0.58
N THR A 86 -11.05 -7.73 1.82
CA THR A 86 -10.41 -6.45 2.20
C THR A 86 -8.90 -6.53 1.99
N VAL A 87 -8.25 -7.62 2.43
CA VAL A 87 -6.82 -7.86 2.23
C VAL A 87 -6.47 -7.90 0.74
N ALA A 88 -7.21 -8.68 -0.05
CA ALA A 88 -6.99 -8.80 -1.49
C ALA A 88 -7.14 -7.45 -2.20
N ALA A 89 -8.17 -6.68 -1.86
CA ALA A 89 -8.39 -5.33 -2.39
C ALA A 89 -7.25 -4.37 -2.03
N THR A 90 -6.74 -4.41 -0.78
CA THR A 90 -5.60 -3.58 -0.36
C THR A 90 -4.34 -3.87 -1.20
N VAL A 91 -4.06 -5.14 -1.49
CA VAL A 91 -2.93 -5.52 -2.33
C VAL A 91 -3.12 -5.03 -3.77
N GLN A 92 -4.33 -5.19 -4.33
CA GLN A 92 -4.64 -4.72 -5.68
C GLN A 92 -4.63 -3.19 -5.80
N ILE A 93 -5.00 -2.45 -4.75
CA ILE A 93 -4.85 -0.99 -4.69
C ILE A 93 -3.39 -0.60 -4.87
N LEU A 94 -2.46 -1.24 -4.14
CA LEU A 94 -1.03 -0.95 -4.27
C LEU A 94 -0.51 -1.33 -5.68
N ALA A 95 -0.90 -2.52 -6.17
CA ALA A 95 -0.51 -3.01 -7.49
C ALA A 95 -1.08 -2.17 -8.63
N GLY A 96 -2.23 -1.51 -8.45
CA GLY A 96 -2.77 -0.56 -9.42
C GLY A 96 -2.13 0.82 -9.33
N PHE A 97 -1.90 1.31 -8.10
CA PHE A 97 -1.49 2.68 -7.85
C PHE A 97 -0.03 2.95 -8.26
N PHE A 98 0.92 2.19 -7.73
CA PHE A 98 2.33 2.49 -7.95
C PHE A 98 2.74 2.44 -9.43
N PRO A 99 2.30 1.45 -10.24
CA PRO A 99 2.67 1.36 -11.64
C PRO A 99 2.12 2.48 -12.54
N MET A 100 1.31 3.40 -12.00
CA MET A 100 0.96 4.63 -12.71
C MET A 100 2.12 5.63 -12.78
N ILE A 101 3.04 5.60 -11.80
CA ILE A 101 4.06 6.65 -11.62
C ILE A 101 5.17 6.56 -12.68
N PRO A 102 5.81 5.40 -12.93
CA PRO A 102 6.87 5.32 -13.93
C PRO A 102 6.46 5.70 -15.36
N PRO A 103 5.32 5.23 -15.92
CA PRO A 103 4.93 5.62 -17.28
C PRO A 103 4.58 7.11 -17.36
N SER A 104 3.87 7.64 -16.37
CA SER A 104 3.49 9.07 -16.34
C SER A 104 4.70 10.00 -16.32
N SER A 105 5.80 9.59 -15.68
CA SER A 105 7.04 10.39 -15.62
C SER A 105 7.87 10.37 -16.90
N ILE A 106 7.49 9.58 -17.90
CA ILE A 106 8.03 9.62 -19.28
C ILE A 106 6.95 9.90 -20.32
N GLY A 107 5.79 10.43 -19.90
CA GLY A 107 4.70 10.80 -20.81
C GLY A 107 3.95 9.62 -21.43
N LEU A 108 4.12 8.40 -20.91
CA LEU A 108 3.37 7.23 -21.34
C LEU A 108 2.03 7.10 -20.60
N PRO A 109 1.02 6.44 -21.19
CA PRO A 109 -0.24 6.14 -20.52
C PRO A 109 -0.05 5.28 -19.26
N ALA A 110 -0.91 5.50 -18.26
CA ALA A 110 -0.93 4.76 -17.00
C ALA A 110 -2.20 3.89 -16.88
N PRO A 111 -2.30 2.78 -17.63
CA PRO A 111 -3.54 2.00 -17.70
C PRO A 111 -3.91 1.31 -16.37
N THR A 112 -2.97 1.13 -15.45
CA THR A 112 -3.23 0.53 -14.13
C THR A 112 -4.10 1.39 -13.22
N ILE A 113 -4.43 2.63 -13.62
CA ILE A 113 -5.46 3.44 -12.93
C ILE A 113 -6.79 2.71 -12.80
N TRP A 114 -7.16 1.88 -13.78
CA TRP A 114 -8.39 1.10 -13.74
C TRP A 114 -8.35 0.02 -12.65
N VAL A 115 -7.20 -0.65 -12.48
CA VAL A 115 -6.99 -1.59 -11.37
C VAL A 115 -7.15 -0.87 -10.04
N PHE A 116 -6.52 0.30 -9.89
CA PHE A 116 -6.61 1.10 -8.67
C PHE A 116 -8.06 1.47 -8.35
N LEU A 117 -8.81 2.04 -9.29
CA LEU A 117 -10.19 2.47 -9.08
C LEU A 117 -11.13 1.30 -8.75
N ILE A 118 -10.99 0.18 -9.46
CA ILE A 118 -11.79 -1.02 -9.18
C ILE A 118 -11.47 -1.56 -7.79
N ALA A 119 -10.19 -1.76 -7.47
CA ALA A 119 -9.75 -2.27 -6.17
C ALA A 119 -10.16 -1.35 -5.01
N PHE A 120 -10.17 -0.04 -5.24
CA PHE A 120 -10.66 0.94 -4.27
C PHE A 120 -12.15 0.74 -3.97
N ALA A 121 -12.98 0.57 -5.00
CA ALA A 121 -14.40 0.28 -4.83
C ALA A 121 -14.62 -1.08 -4.12
N LEU A 122 -13.83 -2.10 -4.48
CA LEU A 122 -13.86 -3.42 -3.84
C LEU A 122 -13.52 -3.33 -2.34
N TRP A 123 -12.51 -2.54 -1.97
CA TRP A 123 -12.09 -2.36 -0.59
C TRP A 123 -13.20 -1.77 0.28
N PHE A 124 -13.83 -0.67 -0.14
CA PHE A 124 -14.98 -0.12 0.57
C PHE A 124 -16.16 -1.10 0.59
N GLY A 125 -16.44 -1.79 -0.53
CA GLY A 125 -17.49 -2.81 -0.61
C GLY A 125 -17.32 -3.90 0.45
N MET A 126 -16.10 -4.41 0.63
CA MET A 126 -15.80 -5.43 1.63
C MET A 126 -15.97 -4.93 3.07
N LEU A 127 -15.54 -3.71 3.38
CA LEU A 127 -15.72 -3.12 4.71
C LEU A 127 -17.19 -2.90 5.05
N LEU A 128 -18.01 -2.47 4.08
CA LEU A 128 -19.45 -2.31 4.25
C LEU A 128 -20.18 -3.65 4.44
N ILE A 129 -19.72 -4.71 3.78
CA ILE A 129 -20.21 -6.09 4.00
C ILE A 129 -19.77 -6.63 5.37
N GLY A 130 -18.54 -6.30 5.81
CA GLY A 130 -18.05 -6.62 7.14
C GLY A 130 -18.80 -5.89 8.26
N GLY A 131 -19.44 -4.76 7.93
CA GLY A 131 -20.10 -3.90 8.90
C GLY A 131 -19.10 -3.15 9.78
N VAL A 132 -17.96 -2.77 9.20
CA VAL A 132 -16.92 -1.99 9.88
C VAL A 132 -17.45 -0.59 10.19
N ASP A 133 -17.20 -0.09 11.41
CA ASP A 133 -17.64 1.24 11.82
C ASP A 133 -16.99 2.34 10.96
N LYS A 134 -17.74 3.41 10.66
CA LYS A 134 -17.29 4.48 9.75
C LYS A 134 -16.03 5.20 10.23
N LYS A 135 -15.88 5.40 11.55
CA LYS A 135 -14.67 6.03 12.11
C LYS A 135 -13.48 5.10 11.97
N ILE A 136 -13.68 3.80 12.15
CA ILE A 136 -12.67 2.77 11.93
C ILE A 136 -12.24 2.72 10.46
N ILE A 137 -13.19 2.80 9.52
CA ILE A 137 -12.91 2.91 8.08
C ILE A 137 -12.07 4.17 7.80
N ALA A 138 -12.41 5.32 8.38
CA ALA A 138 -11.66 6.56 8.17
C ALA A 138 -10.22 6.46 8.66
N VAL A 139 -10.00 5.89 9.86
CA VAL A 139 -8.64 5.67 10.39
C VAL A 139 -7.88 4.68 9.50
N ALA A 140 -8.50 3.57 9.12
CA ALA A 140 -7.90 2.58 8.22
C ALA A 140 -7.52 3.20 6.86
N PHE A 141 -8.36 4.10 6.33
CA PHE A 141 -8.11 4.80 5.07
C PHE A 141 -6.91 5.73 5.17
N VAL A 142 -6.83 6.58 6.20
CA VAL A 142 -5.69 7.50 6.38
C VAL A 142 -4.41 6.71 6.67
N SER A 143 -4.48 5.62 7.44
CA SER A 143 -3.35 4.69 7.60
C SER A 143 -2.97 3.97 6.30
N GLY A 144 -3.94 3.73 5.40
CA GLY A 144 -3.70 3.25 4.04
C GLY A 144 -2.89 4.23 3.19
N LEU A 145 -3.08 5.54 3.39
CA LEU A 145 -2.23 6.55 2.76
C LEU A 145 -0.80 6.48 3.30
N ALA A 146 -0.64 6.38 4.63
CA ALA A 146 0.68 6.20 5.23
C ALA A 146 1.37 4.92 4.74
N TYR A 147 0.64 3.81 4.67
CA TYR A 147 1.11 2.55 4.07
C TYR A 147 1.69 2.75 2.66
N VAL A 148 0.92 3.35 1.75
CA VAL A 148 1.32 3.54 0.36
C VAL A 148 2.52 4.50 0.26
N LEU A 149 2.50 5.61 1.00
CA LEU A 149 3.59 6.58 1.00
C LEU A 149 4.89 5.98 1.56
N THR A 150 4.80 5.21 2.64
CA THR A 150 5.95 4.49 3.21
C THR A 150 6.50 3.44 2.24
N PHE A 151 5.63 2.75 1.48
CA PHE A 151 6.08 1.85 0.42
C PHE A 151 6.84 2.61 -0.67
N ILE A 152 6.30 3.74 -1.13
CA ILE A 152 6.92 4.61 -2.15
C ILE A 152 8.28 5.11 -1.68
N ASP A 153 8.44 5.48 -0.41
CA ASP A 153 9.74 5.89 0.14
C ASP A 153 10.79 4.78 0.03
N GLY A 154 10.40 3.52 0.25
CA GLY A 154 11.33 2.41 0.02
C GLY A 154 11.65 2.21 -1.46
N VAL A 155 10.68 2.41 -2.35
CA VAL A 155 10.92 2.34 -3.81
C VAL A 155 11.83 3.48 -4.28
N GLY A 156 11.58 4.70 -3.84
CA GLY A 156 12.40 5.86 -4.17
C GLY A 156 13.84 5.71 -3.68
N ALA A 157 14.04 5.02 -2.55
CA ALA A 157 15.38 4.72 -2.04
C ALA A 157 16.17 3.78 -2.97
N ILE A 158 15.51 2.84 -3.66
CA ILE A 158 16.15 1.97 -4.68
C ILE A 158 16.75 2.81 -5.81
N SER A 159 15.96 3.72 -6.39
CA SER A 159 16.43 4.61 -7.47
C SER A 159 17.54 5.54 -6.95
N ARG A 160 17.33 6.19 -5.79
CA ARG A 160 18.32 7.12 -5.24
C ARG A 160 19.65 6.45 -4.93
N HIS A 161 19.66 5.26 -4.35
CA HIS A 161 20.89 4.52 -4.09
C HIS A 161 21.77 4.36 -5.35
N GLN A 162 21.14 4.18 -6.51
CA GLN A 162 21.83 4.00 -7.79
C GLN A 162 22.33 5.31 -8.40
N THR A 163 21.60 6.40 -8.22
CA THR A 163 21.97 7.73 -8.78
C THR A 163 22.97 8.50 -7.94
N GLU A 164 23.00 8.27 -6.63
CA GLU A 164 23.81 9.07 -5.71
C GLU A 164 25.26 8.58 -5.71
N ALA A 165 26.21 9.52 -5.61
CA ALA A 165 27.62 9.20 -5.53
C ALA A 165 27.89 8.25 -4.34
N LYS A 166 28.79 7.27 -4.56
CA LYS A 166 29.19 6.32 -3.53
C LYS A 166 29.69 7.07 -2.30
N GLY A 167 29.17 6.70 -1.14
CA GLY A 167 29.47 7.37 0.12
C GLY A 167 28.29 7.30 1.06
N PHE A 168 28.33 8.14 2.09
CA PHE A 168 27.35 8.13 3.17
C PHE A 168 25.90 8.28 2.68
N VAL A 169 25.64 9.23 1.78
CA VAL A 169 24.28 9.53 1.27
C VAL A 169 23.69 8.33 0.51
N SER A 170 24.44 7.76 -0.44
CA SER A 170 23.99 6.56 -1.18
C SER A 170 23.77 5.37 -0.24
N SER A 171 24.63 5.18 0.77
CA SER A 171 24.48 4.12 1.77
C SER A 171 23.24 4.29 2.66
N ILE A 172 22.87 5.53 3.03
CA ILE A 172 21.63 5.78 3.78
C ILE A 172 20.41 5.29 2.97
N TYR A 173 20.33 5.58 1.67
CA TYR A 173 19.22 5.09 0.86
C TYR A 173 19.16 3.56 0.83
N ALA A 174 20.30 2.88 0.67
CA ALA A 174 20.35 1.41 0.69
C ALA A 174 19.87 0.82 2.03
N MET A 175 20.30 1.40 3.15
CA MET A 175 19.94 0.90 4.48
C MET A 175 18.49 1.24 4.85
N SER A 176 17.99 2.40 4.44
CA SER A 176 16.63 2.85 4.73
C SER A 176 15.56 2.17 3.86
N GLN A 177 15.88 1.66 2.67
CA GLN A 177 14.88 1.08 1.76
C GLN A 177 14.05 -0.03 2.43
N MET A 178 14.72 -0.94 3.14
CA MET A 178 14.07 -2.12 3.73
C MET A 178 13.32 -1.72 5.00
N VAL A 179 13.81 -0.74 5.75
CA VAL A 179 13.08 -0.18 6.90
C VAL A 179 11.74 0.38 6.45
N ASN A 180 11.71 1.10 5.33
CA ASN A 180 10.47 1.61 4.73
C ASN A 180 9.55 0.48 4.25
N TRP A 181 10.06 -0.52 3.52
CA TRP A 181 9.21 -1.64 3.08
C TRP A 181 8.64 -2.48 4.24
N TRP A 182 9.43 -2.72 5.29
CA TRP A 182 8.92 -3.32 6.52
C TRP A 182 7.91 -2.41 7.20
N GLY A 183 8.15 -1.09 7.27
CA GLY A 183 7.18 -0.12 7.77
C GLY A 183 5.84 -0.19 7.04
N ALA A 184 5.86 -0.32 5.71
CA ALA A 184 4.65 -0.51 4.91
C ALA A 184 3.94 -1.84 5.26
N ALA A 185 4.67 -2.94 5.40
CA ALA A 185 4.09 -4.23 5.82
C ALA A 185 3.45 -4.16 7.22
N VAL A 186 4.05 -3.43 8.15
CA VAL A 186 3.49 -3.20 9.50
C VAL A 186 2.26 -2.30 9.43
N TRP A 187 2.24 -1.26 8.59
CA TRP A 187 1.03 -0.46 8.35
C TRP A 187 -0.12 -1.29 7.79
N ALA A 188 0.15 -2.19 6.82
CA ALA A 188 -0.86 -3.13 6.33
C ALA A 188 -1.38 -4.02 7.47
N SER A 189 -0.49 -4.54 8.32
CA SER A 189 -0.85 -5.33 9.48
C SER A 189 -1.71 -4.55 10.48
N PHE A 190 -1.39 -3.26 10.73
CA PHE A 190 -2.21 -2.35 11.53
C PHE A 190 -3.61 -2.20 10.95
N ILE A 191 -3.73 -1.91 9.64
CA ILE A 191 -5.01 -1.73 8.96
C ILE A 191 -5.87 -3.00 9.12
N PHE A 192 -5.29 -4.17 8.91
CA PHE A 192 -6.00 -5.44 9.02
C PHE A 192 -6.40 -5.78 10.46
N GLY A 193 -5.51 -5.53 11.43
CA GLY A 193 -5.83 -5.65 12.85
C GLY A 193 -6.97 -4.72 13.26
N LEU A 194 -6.91 -3.47 12.79
CA LEU A 194 -7.88 -2.42 13.08
C LEU A 194 -9.27 -2.78 12.55
N VAL A 195 -9.40 -3.11 11.27
CA VAL A 195 -10.71 -3.45 10.69
C VAL A 195 -11.29 -4.74 11.29
N LYS A 196 -10.43 -5.63 11.82
CA LYS A 196 -10.84 -6.87 12.48
C LYS A 196 -11.07 -6.74 13.99
N GLY A 197 -10.80 -5.58 14.58
CA GLY A 197 -11.01 -5.34 16.01
C GLY A 197 -10.00 -6.06 16.91
N LYS A 198 -8.73 -6.20 16.49
CA LYS A 198 -7.73 -6.93 17.28
C LYS A 198 -7.11 -6.05 18.37
N SER A 199 -6.93 -6.63 19.55
CA SER A 199 -6.33 -5.95 20.72
C SER A 199 -4.90 -5.45 20.48
N TRP A 200 -4.13 -6.14 19.64
CA TRP A 200 -2.76 -5.76 19.29
C TRP A 200 -2.65 -4.61 18.28
N THR A 201 -3.78 -4.10 17.77
CA THR A 201 -3.80 -3.03 16.74
C THR A 201 -3.03 -1.79 17.17
N LEU A 202 -3.26 -1.26 18.38
CA LEU A 202 -2.66 0.00 18.79
C LEU A 202 -1.12 -0.09 18.91
N PRO A 203 -0.53 -1.09 19.58
CA PRO A 203 0.92 -1.30 19.57
C PRO A 203 1.51 -1.42 18.15
N VAL A 204 0.85 -2.15 17.25
CA VAL A 204 1.31 -2.32 15.86
C VAL A 204 1.26 -1.00 15.09
N GLY A 205 0.25 -0.15 15.32
CA GLY A 205 0.16 1.18 14.70
C GLY A 205 1.26 2.14 15.16
N VAL A 206 1.59 2.10 16.45
CA VAL A 206 2.73 2.86 17.00
C VAL A 206 4.03 2.38 16.36
N PHE A 207 4.22 1.07 16.25
CA PHE A 207 5.40 0.50 15.61
C PHE A 207 5.50 0.86 14.12
N ALA A 208 4.39 0.80 13.38
CA ALA A 208 4.33 1.19 11.97
C ALA A 208 4.74 2.66 11.75
N ALA A 209 4.22 3.54 12.59
CA ALA A 209 4.54 4.96 12.52
C ALA A 209 6.04 5.20 12.81
N ALA A 210 6.58 4.55 13.84
CA ALA A 210 8.00 4.65 14.18
C ALA A 210 8.90 4.13 13.05
N MET A 211 8.59 2.98 12.45
CA MET A 211 9.33 2.44 11.31
C MET A 211 9.34 3.42 10.13
N SER A 212 8.20 4.04 9.83
CA SER A 212 8.09 5.04 8.76
C SER A 212 8.90 6.30 9.05
N MET A 213 8.90 6.75 10.30
CA MET A 213 9.71 7.89 10.75
C MET A 213 11.21 7.57 10.65
N PHE A 214 11.64 6.40 11.12
CA PHE A 214 13.05 6.00 11.11
C PHE A 214 13.57 5.69 9.72
N GLY A 215 12.74 5.15 8.83
CA GLY A 215 13.12 4.92 7.44
C GLY A 215 13.09 6.22 6.60
N GLY A 216 12.08 7.08 6.80
CA GLY A 216 11.83 8.25 5.96
C GLY A 216 12.56 9.54 6.38
N PHE A 217 12.63 9.88 7.67
CA PHE A 217 13.28 11.13 8.09
C PHE A 217 14.77 11.19 7.71
N PRO A 218 15.60 10.14 7.88
CA PRO A 218 17.01 10.21 7.53
C PRO A 218 17.24 10.55 6.05
N VAL A 219 16.51 9.90 5.13
CA VAL A 219 16.60 10.17 3.69
C VAL A 219 16.02 11.55 3.33
N GLY A 220 14.91 11.94 3.96
CA GLY A 220 14.24 13.22 3.70
C GLY A 220 15.05 14.43 4.18
N VAL A 221 15.62 14.33 5.38
CA VAL A 221 16.50 15.36 5.95
C VAL A 221 17.80 15.45 5.16
N THR A 222 18.34 14.32 4.69
CA THR A 222 19.53 14.33 3.81
C THR A 222 19.26 15.12 2.54
N ASP A 223 18.12 14.92 1.87
CA ASP A 223 17.77 15.70 0.68
C ASP A 223 17.60 17.21 0.98
N VAL A 224 16.99 17.58 2.10
CA VAL A 224 16.77 18.99 2.45
C VAL A 224 18.06 19.68 2.86
N ILE A 225 18.83 19.09 3.77
CA ILE A 225 19.99 19.73 4.39
C ILE A 225 21.23 19.60 3.49
N VAL A 226 21.49 18.40 2.94
CA VAL A 226 22.71 18.14 2.17
C VAL A 226 22.55 18.57 0.72
N LYS A 227 21.36 18.43 0.13
CA LYS A 227 21.12 18.75 -1.29
C LYS A 227 20.35 20.03 -1.52
N GLY A 228 19.85 20.69 -0.46
CA GLY A 228 19.19 21.99 -0.55
C GLY A 228 17.86 21.99 -1.32
N ARG A 229 17.15 20.85 -1.38
CA ARG A 229 15.89 20.72 -2.14
C ARG A 229 14.77 20.09 -1.32
N PHE A 230 13.53 20.35 -1.69
CA PHE A 230 12.37 19.66 -1.13
C PHE A 230 12.48 18.14 -1.35
N SER A 231 12.12 17.35 -0.35
CA SER A 231 12.17 15.90 -0.40
C SER A 231 10.78 15.27 -0.32
N MET A 232 10.43 14.49 -1.34
CA MET A 232 9.22 13.68 -1.32
C MET A 232 9.26 12.59 -0.24
N PHE A 233 10.45 12.21 0.26
CA PHE A 233 10.61 11.26 1.37
C PHE A 233 10.14 11.79 2.73
N LEU A 234 9.80 13.08 2.84
CA LEU A 234 9.27 13.64 4.09
C LEU A 234 7.76 13.44 4.24
N VAL A 235 7.04 13.12 3.17
CA VAL A 235 5.58 13.05 3.19
C VAL A 235 5.09 11.88 4.07
N ALA A 236 5.64 10.67 3.87
CA ALA A 236 5.28 9.50 4.67
C ALA A 236 5.63 9.63 6.17
N PRO A 237 6.85 10.05 6.58
CA PRO A 237 7.20 10.18 7.99
C PRO A 237 6.44 11.31 8.69
N VAL A 238 6.13 12.42 8.01
CA VAL A 238 5.29 13.49 8.59
C VAL A 238 3.86 13.01 8.80
N MET A 239 3.25 12.36 7.80
CA MET A 239 1.92 11.77 7.95
C MET A 239 1.89 10.72 9.07
N SER A 240 2.92 9.87 9.14
CA SER A 240 3.07 8.86 10.19
C SER A 240 3.24 9.48 11.57
N THR A 241 3.92 10.61 11.68
CA THR A 241 4.05 11.37 12.93
C THR A 241 2.69 11.91 13.37
N ALA A 242 1.91 12.48 12.44
CA ALA A 242 0.55 12.95 12.74
C ALA A 242 -0.37 11.79 13.17
N LEU A 243 -0.29 10.65 12.49
CA LEU A 243 -1.02 9.43 12.87
C LEU A 243 -0.59 8.90 14.23
N LEU A 244 0.70 8.90 14.55
CA LEU A 244 1.20 8.50 15.87
C LEU A 244 0.57 9.36 16.96
N VAL A 245 0.64 10.69 16.82
CA VAL A 245 0.00 11.62 17.76
C VAL A 245 -1.50 11.34 17.85
N TYR A 246 -2.17 11.12 16.73
CA TYR A 246 -3.60 10.82 16.70
C TYR A 246 -3.96 9.50 17.40
N LEU A 247 -3.19 8.43 17.18
CA LEU A 247 -3.39 7.11 17.79
C LEU A 247 -3.13 7.13 19.30
N LEU A 248 -2.20 7.97 19.77
CA LEU A 248 -1.89 8.09 21.19
C LEU A 248 -2.90 8.95 21.96
N ARG A 249 -3.81 9.68 21.29
CA ARG A 249 -4.84 10.48 21.95
C ARG A 249 -5.85 9.59 22.71
N PRO A 250 -6.26 9.96 23.94
CA PRO A 250 -7.19 9.16 24.74
C PRO A 250 -8.53 8.86 24.04
N SER A 251 -9.06 9.81 23.26
CA SER A 251 -10.31 9.64 22.52
C SER A 251 -10.20 8.57 21.45
N THR A 252 -9.11 8.56 20.68
CA THR A 252 -8.84 7.55 19.65
C THR A 252 -8.64 6.18 20.26
N ARG A 253 -7.89 6.08 21.36
CA ARG A 253 -7.67 4.82 22.09
C ARG A 253 -8.99 4.21 22.56
N LYS A 254 -9.81 5.00 23.27
CA LYS A 254 -11.14 4.55 23.73
C LYS A 254 -12.03 4.07 22.57
N MET A 255 -11.98 4.77 21.44
CA MET A 255 -12.71 4.37 20.24
C MET A 255 -12.24 3.01 19.69
N ILE A 256 -10.93 2.79 19.58
CA ILE A 256 -10.35 1.53 19.10
C ILE A 256 -10.62 0.39 20.09
N GLU A 257 -10.48 0.65 21.39
CA GLU A 257 -10.77 -0.33 22.46
C GLU A 257 -12.23 -0.76 22.45
N ALA A 258 -13.17 0.19 22.34
CA ALA A 258 -14.60 -0.11 22.22
C ALA A 258 -14.90 -0.93 20.96
N TRP A 259 -14.27 -0.61 19.83
CA TRP A 259 -14.39 -1.40 18.60
C TRP A 259 -13.87 -2.82 18.79
N ASN A 260 -12.69 -2.99 19.40
CA ASN A 260 -12.09 -4.29 19.67
C ASN A 260 -12.95 -5.14 20.62
N ALA A 261 -13.59 -4.54 21.62
CA ALA A 261 -14.47 -5.26 22.55
C ALA A 261 -15.75 -5.79 21.88
N SER A 262 -16.09 -5.30 20.69
CA SER A 262 -17.32 -5.64 19.98
C SER A 262 -17.15 -6.63 18.82
N ASN A 263 -15.92 -7.11 18.53
CA ASN A 263 -15.59 -7.96 17.38
C ASN A 263 -14.62 -9.10 17.74
#